data_AF-A0A9W8CQY3-F1
#
_entry.id   AF-A0A9W8CQY3-F1
#
_cell.length_a   1.000
_cell.length_b   1.000
_cell.length_c   1.000
_cell.angle_alpha   90.00
_cell.angle_beta   90.00
_cell.angle_gamma   90.00
#
_symmetry.space_group_name_H-M   'P 1'
#
loop_
_entity.id
_entity.type
_entity.pdbx_description
1 polymer ?
#
loop_
_entity_poly.entity_id
_entity_poly.type
_entity_poly.pdbx_seq_one_letter_code
_entity_poly.pdbx_strand_id
1 'polypeptide(L)'
;MSDKKLAKQATQLDLALASVEQALGVLLKHPIAEVVGRLTTLERCELEALAVYAIDTLFWILLKVNGVPPKEHPVMVELQRVQRYIGKINKAKEAVEQQEQREEGKRSMRVDREAAGRFIRSALADGKTAETGDE
;
A
#
# COMPACT_ATOMS: atom_id res chain seq x y z
N MET A 1 -31.58 10.34 -28.00
CA MET A 1 -30.10 10.41 -28.09
C MET A 1 -29.76 10.33 -29.57
N SER A 2 -28.94 11.22 -30.14
CA SER A 2 -28.58 11.13 -31.57
C SER A 2 -27.74 9.88 -31.83
N ASP A 3 -28.04 9.10 -32.87
CA ASP A 3 -27.34 7.85 -33.20
C ASP A 3 -25.81 8.02 -33.30
N LYS A 4 -25.37 9.19 -33.78
CA LYS A 4 -23.94 9.56 -33.84
C LYS A 4 -23.27 9.60 -32.46
N LYS A 5 -24.01 10.00 -31.41
CA LYS A 5 -23.50 10.03 -30.03
C LYS A 5 -23.32 8.61 -29.49
N LEU A 6 -24.29 7.73 -29.74
CA LEU A 6 -24.22 6.34 -29.30
C LEU A 6 -23.06 5.60 -29.99
N ALA A 7 -22.92 5.76 -31.30
CA ALA A 7 -21.82 5.19 -32.06
C ALA A 7 -20.45 5.63 -31.50
N LYS A 8 -20.29 6.93 -31.20
CA LYS A 8 -19.07 7.45 -30.58
C LYS A 8 -18.77 6.81 -29.23
N GLN A 9 -19.78 6.63 -28.38
CA GLN A 9 -19.61 5.99 -27.07
C GLN A 9 -19.24 4.51 -27.18
N ALA A 10 -19.82 3.80 -28.14
CA ALA A 10 -19.46 2.41 -28.41
C ALA A 10 -18.01 2.26 -28.87
N THR A 11 -17.55 3.10 -29.81
CA THR A 11 -16.14 3.10 -30.23
C THR A 11 -15.20 3.46 -29.09
N GLN A 12 -15.57 4.39 -28.22
CA GLN A 12 -14.76 4.71 -27.04
C GLN A 12 -14.65 3.54 -26.06
N LEU A 13 -15.75 2.80 -25.85
CA LEU A 13 -15.74 1.61 -25.01
C LEU A 13 -14.84 0.51 -25.61
N ASP A 14 -14.95 0.27 -26.91
CA ASP A 14 -14.13 -0.70 -27.64
C ASP A 14 -12.63 -0.41 -27.50
N LEU A 15 -12.23 0.85 -27.73
CA LEU A 15 -10.84 1.28 -27.54
C LEU A 15 -10.37 1.14 -26.08
N ALA A 16 -11.24 1.43 -25.11
CA ALA A 16 -10.91 1.27 -23.71
C ALA A 16 -10.72 -0.21 -23.33
N LEU A 17 -11.57 -1.10 -23.85
CA LEU A 17 -11.46 -2.55 -23.64
C LEU A 17 -10.19 -3.11 -24.27
N ALA A 18 -9.84 -2.68 -25.50
CA ALA A 18 -8.58 -3.06 -26.14
C ALA A 18 -7.35 -2.67 -25.30
N SER A 19 -7.39 -1.48 -24.66
CA SER A 19 -6.32 -1.04 -23.75
C SER A 19 -6.23 -1.92 -22.49
N VAL A 20 -7.38 -2.31 -21.92
CA VAL A 20 -7.42 -3.22 -20.76
C VAL A 20 -6.91 -4.61 -21.13
N GLU A 21 -7.30 -5.15 -22.29
CA GLU A 21 -6.80 -6.43 -22.79
C GLU A 21 -5.29 -6.43 -23.01
N GLN A 22 -4.74 -5.34 -23.56
CA GLN A 22 -3.29 -5.19 -23.71
C GLN A 22 -2.57 -5.18 -22.36
N ALA A 23 -3.10 -4.44 -21.38
CA ALA A 23 -2.52 -4.36 -20.04
C ALA A 23 -2.58 -5.72 -19.31
N LEU A 24 -3.73 -6.39 -19.36
CA LEU A 24 -3.91 -7.72 -18.76
C LEU A 24 -3.13 -8.80 -19.51
N GLY A 25 -2.91 -8.64 -20.81
CA GLY A 25 -2.18 -9.60 -21.64
C GLY A 25 -0.75 -9.85 -21.16
N VAL A 26 -0.09 -8.88 -20.52
CA VAL A 26 1.23 -9.09 -19.90
C VAL A 26 1.14 -10.04 -18.70
N LEU A 27 0.12 -9.85 -17.86
CA LEU A 27 -0.11 -10.66 -16.67
C LEU A 27 -0.56 -12.08 -17.03
N LEU A 28 -1.42 -12.22 -18.04
CA LEU A 28 -2.02 -13.50 -18.45
C LEU A 28 -1.07 -14.40 -19.26
N LYS A 29 0.05 -13.87 -19.77
CA LYS A 29 1.08 -14.65 -20.49
C LYS A 29 1.89 -15.58 -19.60
N HIS A 30 1.87 -15.37 -18.28
CA HIS A 30 2.62 -16.15 -17.31
C HIS A 30 1.67 -16.83 -16.32
N PRO A 31 1.98 -18.05 -15.84
CA PRO A 31 1.25 -18.63 -14.74
C PRO A 31 1.26 -17.69 -13.53
N ILE A 32 0.07 -17.40 -12.97
CA ILE A 32 -0.05 -16.43 -11.87
C ILE A 32 0.80 -16.82 -10.66
N ALA A 33 0.97 -18.13 -10.41
CA ALA A 33 1.81 -18.64 -9.33
C ALA A 33 3.29 -18.30 -9.53
N GLU A 34 3.79 -18.26 -10.77
CA GLU A 34 5.16 -17.86 -11.09
C GLU A 34 5.38 -16.37 -10.86
N VAL A 35 4.42 -15.54 -11.28
CA VAL A 35 4.48 -14.09 -11.07
C VAL A 35 4.45 -13.78 -9.57
N VAL A 36 3.48 -14.34 -8.85
CA VAL A 36 3.31 -14.16 -7.41
C VAL A 36 4.51 -14.65 -6.61
N GLY A 37 5.15 -15.75 -7.03
CA GLY A 37 6.33 -16.29 -6.36
C GLY A 37 7.57 -15.39 -6.41
N ARG A 38 7.60 -14.39 -7.30
CA ARG A 38 8.72 -13.43 -7.43
C ARG A 38 8.49 -12.11 -6.69
N LEU A 39 7.28 -11.89 -6.16
CA LEU A 39 6.89 -10.65 -5.51
C LEU A 39 7.13 -10.72 -4.00
N THR A 40 7.47 -9.58 -3.41
CA THR A 40 7.39 -9.42 -1.95
C THR A 40 5.94 -9.60 -1.49
N THR A 41 5.75 -9.86 -0.19
CA THR A 41 4.41 -10.00 0.39
C THR A 41 3.52 -8.77 0.10
N LEU A 42 4.10 -7.58 0.09
CA LEU A 42 3.37 -6.34 -0.11
C LEU A 42 2.96 -6.14 -1.57
N GLU A 43 3.88 -6.38 -2.50
CA GLU A 43 3.61 -6.34 -3.94
C GLU A 43 2.59 -7.42 -4.35
N ARG A 44 2.66 -8.60 -3.72
CA ARG A 44 1.67 -9.66 -3.93
C ARG A 44 0.27 -9.21 -3.52
N CYS A 45 0.13 -8.63 -2.32
CA CYS A 45 -1.16 -8.11 -1.83
C CYS A 45 -1.72 -7.03 -2.78
N GLU A 46 -0.86 -6.15 -3.29
CA GLU A 46 -1.23 -5.11 -4.25
C GLU A 46 -1.73 -5.71 -5.57
N LEU A 47 -0.98 -6.66 -6.14
CA LEU A 47 -1.37 -7.36 -7.36
C LEU A 47 -2.71 -8.08 -7.21
N GLU A 48 -2.89 -8.86 -6.13
CA GLU A 48 -4.14 -9.60 -5.88
C GLU A 48 -5.32 -8.64 -5.68
N ALA A 49 -5.15 -7.55 -4.92
CA ALA A 49 -6.21 -6.56 -4.72
C ALA A 49 -6.61 -5.84 -6.02
N LEU A 50 -5.62 -5.47 -6.85
CA LEU A 50 -5.87 -4.84 -8.16
C LEU A 50 -6.52 -5.81 -9.15
N ALA A 51 -6.15 -7.09 -9.13
CA ALA A 51 -6.75 -8.12 -9.98
C ALA A 51 -8.25 -8.29 -9.65
N VAL A 52 -8.60 -8.40 -8.37
CA VAL A 52 -10.01 -8.49 -7.95
C VAL A 52 -10.76 -7.20 -8.29
N TYR A 53 -10.15 -6.02 -8.07
CA TYR A 53 -10.75 -4.74 -8.44
C TYR A 53 -11.06 -4.67 -9.94
N ALA A 54 -10.15 -5.14 -10.79
CA ALA A 54 -10.34 -5.18 -12.24
C ALA A 54 -11.50 -6.12 -12.62
N ILE A 55 -11.58 -7.30 -12.02
CA ILE A 55 -12.67 -8.27 -12.25
C ILE A 55 -14.02 -7.65 -11.87
N ASP A 56 -14.14 -7.09 -10.66
CA ASP A 56 -15.38 -6.48 -10.19
C ASP A 56 -15.80 -5.28 -11.06
N THR A 57 -14.82 -4.49 -11.52
CA THR A 57 -15.05 -3.35 -12.42
C THR A 57 -15.51 -3.79 -13.81
N LEU A 58 -14.91 -4.85 -14.37
CA LEU A 58 -15.34 -5.41 -15.65
C LEU A 58 -16.74 -6.02 -15.54
N PHE A 59 -17.04 -6.69 -14.44
CA PHE A 59 -18.38 -7.20 -14.18
C PHE A 59 -19.41 -6.05 -14.03
N TRP A 60 -19.05 -4.97 -13.35
CA TRP A 60 -19.86 -3.76 -13.28
C TRP A 60 -20.15 -3.17 -14.67
N ILE A 61 -19.14 -3.12 -15.55
CA ILE A 61 -19.30 -2.67 -16.95
C ILE A 61 -20.26 -3.61 -17.70
N LEU A 62 -20.10 -4.92 -17.54
CA LEU A 62 -20.97 -5.93 -18.16
C LEU A 62 -22.45 -5.74 -17.77
N LEU A 63 -22.73 -5.49 -16.49
CA LEU A 63 -24.10 -5.21 -16.04
C LEU A 63 -24.69 -3.97 -16.75
N LYS A 64 -23.90 -2.89 -16.84
CA LYS A 64 -24.33 -1.65 -17.49
C LYS A 64 -24.63 -1.85 -18.98
N VAL A 65 -23.81 -2.64 -19.68
CA VAL A 65 -24.01 -2.93 -21.10
C VAL A 65 -25.28 -3.75 -21.32
N ASN A 66 -25.60 -4.67 -20.40
CA ASN A 66 -26.83 -5.46 -20.41
C ASN A 66 -28.07 -4.70 -19.89
N GLY A 67 -27.94 -3.41 -19.58
CA GLY A 67 -29.05 -2.60 -19.06
C GLY A 67 -29.44 -2.93 -17.61
N VAL A 68 -28.65 -3.72 -16.89
CA VAL A 68 -28.88 -4.04 -15.48
C VAL A 68 -28.29 -2.92 -14.61
N PRO A 69 -29.06 -2.29 -13.70
CA PRO A 69 -28.54 -1.24 -12.81
C PRO A 69 -27.49 -1.82 -11.84
N PRO A 70 -26.20 -1.47 -11.98
CA PRO A 70 -25.16 -2.10 -11.17
C PRO A 70 -25.15 -1.62 -9.71
N LYS A 71 -25.76 -0.46 -9.42
CA LYS A 71 -25.84 0.09 -8.05
C LYS A 71 -26.72 -0.74 -7.12
N GLU A 72 -27.67 -1.47 -7.68
CA GLU A 72 -28.58 -2.36 -6.94
C GLU A 72 -28.02 -3.79 -6.88
N HIS A 73 -26.94 -4.07 -7.62
CA HIS A 73 -26.32 -5.38 -7.68
C HIS A 73 -25.26 -5.55 -6.57
N PRO A 74 -25.11 -6.76 -5.98
CA PRO A 74 -24.11 -7.05 -4.94
C PRO A 74 -22.65 -6.69 -5.28
N VAL A 75 -22.32 -6.53 -6.57
CA VAL A 75 -20.99 -6.10 -7.03
C VAL A 75 -20.56 -4.76 -6.41
N MET A 76 -21.51 -3.88 -6.05
CA MET A 76 -21.17 -2.63 -5.36
C MET A 76 -20.53 -2.90 -3.98
N VAL A 77 -21.02 -3.93 -3.28
CA VAL A 77 -20.49 -4.34 -1.97
C VAL A 77 -19.07 -4.89 -2.13
N GLU A 78 -18.84 -5.68 -3.19
CA GLU A 78 -17.51 -6.21 -3.52
C GLU A 78 -16.52 -5.09 -3.88
N LEU A 79 -16.91 -4.14 -4.74
CA LEU A 79 -16.08 -2.98 -5.06
C LEU A 79 -15.69 -2.17 -3.81
N GLN A 80 -16.65 -1.90 -2.93
CA GLN A 80 -16.37 -1.22 -1.66
C GLN A 80 -15.46 -2.04 -0.75
N ARG A 81 -15.62 -3.37 -0.74
CA ARG A 81 -14.75 -4.28 0.01
C ARG A 81 -13.32 -4.19 -0.50
N VAL A 82 -13.12 -4.29 -1.81
CA VAL A 82 -11.79 -4.23 -2.42
C VAL A 82 -11.13 -2.86 -2.22
N GLN A 83 -11.89 -1.75 -2.35
CA GLN A 83 -11.37 -0.41 -2.04
C GLN A 83 -10.87 -0.28 -0.59
N ARG A 84 -11.55 -0.90 0.38
CA ARG A 84 -11.06 -0.95 1.77
C ARG A 84 -9.76 -1.74 1.90
N TYR A 85 -9.59 -2.83 1.15
CA TYR A 85 -8.34 -3.59 1.14
C TYR A 85 -7.19 -2.82 0.51
N ILE A 86 -7.42 -2.14 -0.62
CA ILE A 86 -6.43 -1.25 -1.22
C ILE A 86 -6.00 -0.17 -0.21
N GLY A 87 -6.96 0.41 0.52
CA GLY A 87 -6.65 1.38 1.59
C GLY A 87 -5.81 0.80 2.73
N LYS A 88 -5.97 -0.48 3.10
CA LYS A 88 -5.11 -1.16 4.09
C LYS A 88 -3.70 -1.39 3.54
N ILE A 89 -3.60 -1.79 2.28
CA ILE A 89 -2.31 -2.02 1.60
C ILE A 89 -1.52 -0.71 1.51
N ASN A 90 -2.15 0.38 1.11
CA ASN A 90 -1.50 1.69 1.03
C ASN A 90 -0.96 2.15 2.39
N LYS A 91 -1.75 2.00 3.47
CA LYS A 91 -1.28 2.29 4.83
C LYS A 91 -0.09 1.42 5.25
N ALA A 92 -0.07 0.15 4.84
CA ALA A 92 1.06 -0.73 5.10
C ALA A 92 2.31 -0.30 4.31
N LYS A 93 2.15 0.11 3.04
CA LYS A 93 3.23 0.68 2.22
C LYS A 93 3.83 1.93 2.87
N GLU A 94 3.00 2.89 3.24
CA GLU A 94 3.43 4.12 3.92
C GLU A 94 4.18 3.82 5.24
N ALA A 95 3.74 2.82 6.01
CA ALA A 95 4.40 2.44 7.25
C ALA A 95 5.80 1.84 7.02
N VAL A 96 5.97 1.04 5.97
CA VAL A 96 7.28 0.47 5.58
C VAL A 96 8.21 1.58 5.10
N GLU A 97 7.75 2.47 4.22
CA GLU A 97 8.54 3.60 3.73
C GLU A 97 8.99 4.54 4.88
N GLN A 98 8.10 4.81 5.84
CA GLN A 98 8.44 5.58 7.04
C GLN A 98 9.43 4.87 7.96
N GLN A 99 9.39 3.55 8.04
CA GLN A 99 10.37 2.77 8.80
C GLN A 99 11.75 2.85 8.15
N GLU A 100 11.83 2.66 6.84
CA GLU A 100 13.07 2.77 6.06
C GLU A 100 13.70 4.17 6.22
N GLN A 101 12.91 5.24 6.08
CA GLN A 101 13.38 6.61 6.29
C GLN A 101 13.86 6.86 7.74
N ARG A 102 13.18 6.29 8.73
CA ARG A 102 13.60 6.38 10.15
C ARG A 102 14.89 5.61 10.39
N GLU A 103 15.10 4.47 9.75
CA GLU A 103 16.32 3.69 9.87
C GLU A 103 17.51 4.37 9.19
N GLU A 104 17.30 5.00 8.03
CA GLU A 104 18.30 5.85 7.37
C GLU A 104 18.70 7.06 8.23
N GLY A 105 17.75 7.65 8.96
CA GLY A 105 17.99 8.73 9.92
C GLY A 105 18.58 8.29 11.27
N LYS A 106 18.55 7.00 11.61
CA LYS A 106 19.01 6.44 12.91
C LYS A 106 20.50 6.07 12.93
N ARG A 107 21.34 6.69 12.11
CA ARG A 107 22.80 6.65 12.31
C ARG A 107 23.18 7.39 13.60
N SER A 108 23.12 6.64 14.71
CA SER A 108 23.64 6.90 16.07
C SER A 108 22.56 6.89 17.17
N MET A 109 21.92 5.74 17.40
CA MET A 109 21.48 5.36 18.77
C MET A 109 22.63 4.66 19.53
N ARG A 110 23.88 5.12 19.35
CA ARG A 110 24.99 4.69 20.20
C ARG A 110 25.00 5.58 21.44
N VAL A 111 24.97 4.94 22.61
CA VAL A 111 25.16 5.64 23.89
C VAL A 111 26.54 6.27 23.87
N ASP A 112 26.60 7.60 24.04
CA ASP A 112 27.84 8.32 24.26
C ASP A 112 28.42 7.91 25.63
N ARG A 113 29.35 6.95 25.57
CA ARG A 113 30.02 6.41 26.77
C ARG A 113 30.80 7.49 27.52
N GLU A 114 31.28 8.51 26.83
CA GLU A 114 32.02 9.59 27.46
C GLU A 114 31.09 10.49 28.25
N ALA A 115 29.95 10.89 27.66
CA ALA A 115 28.90 11.64 28.35
C ALA A 115 28.33 10.85 29.55
N ALA A 116 28.00 9.57 29.38
CA ALA A 116 27.58 8.71 30.48
C ALA A 116 28.64 8.62 31.61
N GLY A 117 29.91 8.53 31.24
CA GLY A 117 31.02 8.57 32.19
C GLY A 117 31.13 9.90 32.94
N ARG A 118 30.84 11.04 32.29
CA ARG A 118 30.81 12.36 32.94
C ARG A 118 29.68 12.44 33.97
N PHE A 119 28.48 11.93 33.66
CA PHE A 119 27.37 11.88 34.61
C PHE A 119 27.68 11.02 35.84
N ILE A 120 28.25 9.84 35.64
CA ILE A 120 28.64 8.95 36.75
C ILE A 120 29.71 9.59 37.63
N ARG A 121 30.74 10.21 37.03
CA ARG A 121 31.80 10.90 37.79
C ARG A 121 31.29 12.09 38.57
N SER A 122 30.38 12.89 38.00
CA SER A 122 29.76 14.02 38.70
C SER A 122 28.93 13.55 39.90
N ALA A 123 28.08 12.53 39.70
CA ALA A 123 27.25 11.99 40.77
C ALA A 123 28.07 11.36 41.91
N LEU A 124 29.22 10.76 41.62
CA LEU A 124 30.14 10.20 42.63
C LEU A 124 31.01 11.28 43.31
N ALA A 125 31.29 12.40 42.64
CA ALA A 125 32.07 13.49 43.21
C ALA A 125 31.27 14.27 44.28
N ASP A 126 29.98 14.48 44.06
CA ASP A 126 29.08 15.16 45.02
C ASP A 126 28.84 14.33 46.29
N GLY A 127 29.01 13.00 46.23
CA GLY A 127 28.92 12.14 47.41
C GLY A 127 30.15 12.17 48.32
N LYS A 128 31.29 12.69 47.84
CA LYS A 128 32.56 12.67 48.58
C LYS A 128 32.82 13.95 49.38
N THR A 129 32.07 15.01 49.14
CA THR A 129 32.18 16.27 49.89
C THR A 129 31.32 16.31 51.15
N ALA A 130 30.49 15.29 51.41
CA ALA A 130 29.62 15.23 52.59
C ALA A 130 30.21 14.51 53.81
N GLU A 131 31.38 13.86 53.73
CA GLU A 131 31.99 13.09 54.84
C GLU A 131 33.29 13.68 55.41
N THR A 132 33.62 14.95 55.11
CA THR A 132 34.73 15.65 55.79
C THR A 132 34.24 16.99 56.34
N GLY A 133 33.54 16.91 57.47
CA GLY A 133 33.25 18.02 58.37
C GLY A 133 33.30 17.51 59.81
N ASP A 134 34.18 18.11 60.60
CA ASP A 134 34.40 18.03 62.05
C ASP A 134 34.79 16.66 62.67
N GLU A 135 36.09 16.45 62.90
CA GLU A 135 36.81 16.73 64.16
C GLU A 135 38.33 16.56 64.00
#